data_AF-A0A7K0J5T6-F1
#
_entry.id   AF-A0A7K0J5T6-F1
#
_cell.length_a   1.000
_cell.length_b   1.000
_cell.length_c   1.000
_cell.angle_alpha   90.00
_cell.angle_beta   90.00
_cell.angle_gamma   90.00
#
_symmetry.space_group_name_H-M   'P 1'
#
loop_
_entity.id
_entity.type
_entity.pdbx_description
1 polymer ?
#
loop_
_entity_poly.entity_id
_entity_poly.type
_entity_poly.pdbx_seq_one_letter_code
_entity_poly.pdbx_strand_id
1 'polypeptide(L)'
;MTTPTPEELDAVTVDLIFALRSSLTDVSLLDFWAGRVTTAITTAAAGSEDAGQAITTAFRKLQIESPSIYCADGLKRIGRAIDVDYQAWASHVSRHIVYIVALAMTERDKHKIIKKSTEKTTATTEEIPF
;
A
#
# COMPACT_ATOMS: atom_id res chain seq x y z
N MET A 1 -11.32 -1.72 24.04
CA MET A 1 -10.44 -1.58 22.86
C MET A 1 -10.99 -0.43 22.05
N THR A 2 -10.14 0.51 21.66
CA THR A 2 -10.54 1.70 20.91
C THR A 2 -10.70 1.30 19.45
N THR A 3 -11.89 1.53 18.89
CA THR A 3 -12.13 1.39 17.45
C THR A 3 -11.18 2.33 16.70
N PRO A 4 -10.44 1.84 15.69
CA PRO A 4 -9.51 2.67 14.93
C PRO A 4 -10.24 3.81 14.22
N THR A 5 -9.60 4.97 14.11
CA THR A 5 -10.19 6.12 13.42
C THR A 5 -10.18 5.92 11.90
N PRO A 6 -11.05 6.60 11.14
CA PRO A 6 -11.03 6.53 9.69
C PRO A 6 -9.66 6.86 9.08
N GLU A 7 -8.93 7.81 9.65
CA GLU A 7 -7.60 8.21 9.20
C GLU A 7 -6.55 7.11 9.45
N GLU A 8 -6.67 6.38 10.57
CA GLU A 8 -5.81 5.22 10.84
C GLU A 8 -6.12 4.06 9.86
N LEU A 9 -7.40 3.86 9.53
CA LEU A 9 -7.84 2.88 8.54
C LEU A 9 -7.39 3.25 7.11
N ASP A 10 -7.38 4.54 6.77
CA ASP A 10 -6.81 5.05 5.52
C ASP A 10 -5.31 4.76 5.49
N ALA A 11 -4.57 5.18 6.51
CA ALA A 11 -3.12 5.03 6.58
C ALA A 11 -2.68 3.55 6.48
N VAL A 12 -3.32 2.65 7.23
CA VAL A 12 -2.96 1.22 7.18
C VAL A 12 -3.26 0.60 5.80
N THR A 13 -4.32 1.07 5.13
CA THR A 13 -4.67 0.58 3.79
C THR A 13 -3.73 1.13 2.73
N VAL A 14 -3.28 2.39 2.86
CA VAL A 14 -2.23 2.97 2.02
C VAL A 14 -0.91 2.22 2.18
N ASP A 15 -0.49 1.91 3.41
CA ASP A 15 0.68 1.09 3.68
C ASP A 15 0.59 -0.28 3.01
N LEU A 16 -0.59 -0.92 3.06
CA LEU A 16 -0.86 -2.18 2.36
C LEU A 16 -0.71 -2.03 0.84
N ILE A 17 -1.24 -0.97 0.24
CA ILE A 17 -1.10 -0.67 -1.19
C ILE A 17 0.38 -0.61 -1.58
N PHE A 18 1.21 0.07 -0.78
CA PHE A 18 2.64 0.18 -1.06
C PHE A 18 3.40 -1.14 -0.85
N ALA A 19 3.01 -1.96 0.12
CA ALA A 19 3.58 -3.30 0.32
C ALA A 19 3.25 -4.22 -0.88
N LEU A 20 2.02 -4.19 -1.37
CA LEU A 20 1.60 -4.93 -2.57
C LEU A 20 2.37 -4.45 -3.79
N ARG A 21 2.45 -3.13 -4.01
CA ARG A 21 3.22 -2.53 -5.11
C ARG A 21 4.68 -2.98 -5.11
N SER A 22 5.31 -2.98 -3.94
CA SER A 22 6.74 -3.30 -3.79
C SER A 22 7.04 -4.79 -4.00
N SER A 23 5.99 -5.61 -4.06
CA SER A 23 6.07 -7.05 -4.27
C SER A 23 5.57 -7.49 -5.65
N LEU A 24 5.25 -6.54 -6.56
CA LEU A 24 4.80 -6.88 -7.91
C LEU A 24 5.93 -7.54 -8.71
N THR A 25 5.60 -8.66 -9.36
CA THR A 25 6.46 -9.38 -10.30
C THR A 25 5.97 -9.18 -11.73
N ASP A 26 4.76 -9.65 -12.02
CA ASP A 26 4.25 -9.81 -13.39
C ASP A 26 3.25 -8.71 -13.80
N VAL A 27 2.71 -8.00 -12.82
CA VAL A 27 1.72 -6.95 -13.06
C VAL A 27 2.43 -5.63 -13.29
N SER A 28 2.15 -4.99 -14.43
CA SER A 28 2.72 -3.69 -14.72
C SER A 28 2.28 -2.65 -13.68
N LEU A 29 3.16 -1.69 -13.36
CA LEU A 29 2.81 -0.59 -12.46
C LEU A 29 1.63 0.21 -12.98
N LEU A 30 1.47 0.34 -14.30
CA LEU A 30 0.35 1.06 -14.89
C LEU A 30 -0.97 0.33 -14.60
N ASP A 31 -1.03 -0.97 -14.84
CA ASP A 31 -2.23 -1.78 -14.60
C ASP A 31 -2.57 -1.88 -13.11
N PHE A 32 -1.53 -1.93 -12.26
CA PHE A 32 -1.69 -1.89 -10.81
C PHE A 32 -2.49 -0.65 -10.38
N TRP A 33 -2.06 0.54 -10.82
CA TRP A 33 -2.71 1.81 -10.48
C TRP A 33 -3.99 2.08 -11.27
N ALA A 34 -4.17 1.47 -12.45
CA ALA A 34 -5.36 1.64 -13.28
C ALA A 34 -6.61 0.92 -12.73
N GLY A 35 -6.47 0.11 -11.67
CA GLY A 35 -7.60 -0.48 -10.96
C GLY A 35 -7.36 -1.88 -10.40
N ARG A 36 -6.27 -2.56 -10.74
CA ARG A 36 -5.97 -3.89 -10.18
C ARG A 36 -5.83 -3.84 -8.65
N VAL A 37 -5.20 -2.79 -8.11
CA VAL A 37 -5.08 -2.62 -6.65
C VAL A 37 -6.44 -2.46 -5.97
N THR A 38 -7.33 -1.64 -6.54
CA THR A 38 -8.70 -1.44 -6.05
C THR A 38 -9.44 -2.77 -6.00
N THR A 39 -9.46 -3.51 -7.10
CA THR A 39 -10.13 -4.81 -7.18
C THR A 39 -9.54 -5.81 -6.19
N ALA A 40 -8.21 -5.87 -6.05
CA ALA A 40 -7.55 -6.78 -5.12
C ALA A 40 -7.94 -6.51 -3.67
N ILE A 41 -7.90 -5.24 -3.23
CA ILE A 41 -8.21 -4.86 -1.86
C ILE A 41 -9.71 -5.01 -1.57
N THR A 42 -10.59 -4.59 -2.50
CA THR A 42 -12.04 -4.79 -2.34
C THR A 42 -12.40 -6.27 -2.25
N THR A 43 -11.77 -7.12 -3.06
CA THR A 43 -12.01 -8.58 -3.01
C THR A 43 -11.50 -9.18 -1.70
N ALA A 44 -10.33 -8.74 -1.24
CA ALA A 44 -9.77 -9.17 0.04
C ALA A 44 -10.68 -8.79 1.21
N ALA A 45 -11.11 -7.53 1.29
CA ALA A 45 -11.99 -7.05 2.35
C ALA A 45 -13.36 -7.75 2.38
N ALA A 46 -13.92 -8.07 1.20
CA ALA A 46 -15.22 -8.72 1.11
C ALA A 46 -15.20 -10.24 1.33
N GLY A 47 -14.07 -10.90 1.05
CA GLY A 47 -13.98 -12.37 0.95
C GLY A 47 -13.12 -13.04 2.01
N SER A 48 -12.67 -12.33 3.04
CA SER A 48 -11.77 -12.86 4.08
C SER A 48 -12.34 -12.68 5.47
N GLU A 49 -11.89 -13.52 6.40
CA GLU A 49 -12.37 -13.55 7.79
C GLU A 49 -11.46 -12.76 8.75
N ASP A 50 -10.19 -12.62 8.39
CA ASP A 50 -9.15 -11.95 9.19
C ASP A 50 -8.15 -11.21 8.28
N ALA A 51 -7.28 -10.39 8.88
CA ALA A 51 -6.30 -9.62 8.12
C ALA A 51 -5.29 -10.49 7.37
N GLY A 52 -4.89 -11.65 7.92
CA GLY A 52 -3.94 -12.56 7.29
C GLY A 52 -4.50 -13.16 5.99
N GLN A 53 -5.76 -13.60 6.02
CA GLN A 53 -6.50 -14.06 4.86
C GLN A 53 -6.70 -12.93 3.84
N ALA A 54 -7.07 -11.73 4.30
CA ALA A 54 -7.29 -10.58 3.42
C ALA A 54 -6.00 -10.19 2.68
N ILE A 55 -4.89 -10.07 3.40
CA ILE A 55 -3.57 -9.79 2.80
C ILE A 55 -3.24 -10.89 1.79
N THR A 56 -3.34 -12.16 2.17
CA THR A 56 -3.07 -13.29 1.27
C THR A 56 -3.93 -13.24 0.00
N THR A 57 -5.22 -12.93 0.13
CA THR A 57 -6.16 -12.79 -0.98
C THR A 57 -5.75 -11.65 -1.90
N ALA A 58 -5.35 -10.49 -1.37
CA ALA A 58 -4.88 -9.36 -2.17
C ALA A 58 -3.61 -9.71 -2.96
N PHE A 59 -2.64 -10.39 -2.33
CA PHE A 59 -1.43 -10.89 -2.99
C PHE A 59 -1.77 -11.84 -4.15
N ARG A 60 -2.65 -12.82 -3.90
CA ARG A 60 -3.08 -13.78 -4.94
C ARG A 60 -3.84 -13.11 -6.08
N LYS A 61 -4.68 -12.12 -5.80
CA LYS A 61 -5.41 -11.36 -6.83
C LYS A 61 -4.48 -10.55 -7.73
N LEU A 62 -3.34 -10.12 -7.21
CA LEU A 62 -2.28 -9.46 -7.98
C LEU A 62 -1.26 -10.43 -8.57
N GLN A 63 -1.50 -11.75 -8.48
CA GLN A 63 -0.60 -12.79 -9.00
C GLN A 63 0.80 -12.73 -8.38
N ILE A 64 0.91 -12.25 -7.14
CA ILE A 64 2.17 -12.21 -6.41
C ILE A 64 2.33 -13.53 -5.66
N GLU A 65 3.38 -14.28 -5.98
CA GLU A 65 3.64 -15.58 -5.35
C GLU A 65 4.17 -15.46 -3.91
N SER A 66 4.98 -14.43 -3.66
CA SER A 66 5.58 -14.18 -2.35
C SER A 66 5.78 -12.68 -2.10
N PRO A 67 5.59 -12.22 -0.86
CA PRO A 67 5.89 -10.83 -0.51
C PRO A 67 7.38 -10.55 -0.62
N SER A 68 7.70 -9.31 -1.00
CA SER A 68 9.07 -8.81 -0.94
C SER A 68 9.60 -8.86 0.48
N ILE A 69 10.86 -9.30 0.64
CA ILE A 69 11.53 -9.37 1.95
C ILE A 69 11.54 -8.02 2.67
N TYR A 70 11.60 -6.92 1.92
CA TYR A 70 11.62 -5.56 2.46
C TYR A 70 10.29 -5.14 3.11
N CYS A 71 9.20 -5.85 2.80
CA CYS A 71 7.87 -5.52 3.30
C CYS A 71 7.37 -6.50 4.37
N ALA A 72 8.13 -7.54 4.73
CA ALA A 72 7.67 -8.59 5.64
C ALA A 72 7.26 -8.05 7.02
N ASP A 73 8.11 -7.21 7.64
CA ASP A 73 7.79 -6.58 8.92
C ASP A 73 6.64 -5.57 8.82
N GLY A 74 6.57 -4.86 7.69
CA GLY A 74 5.47 -3.95 7.37
C GLY A 74 4.14 -4.68 7.31
N LEU A 75 4.07 -5.80 6.59
CA LEU A 75 2.88 -6.64 6.47
C LEU A 75 2.42 -7.20 7.82
N LYS A 76 3.35 -7.58 8.70
CA LYS A 76 3.02 -8.02 10.06
C LYS A 76 2.38 -6.92 10.89
N ARG A 77 2.88 -5.68 10.79
CA ARG A 77 2.29 -4.51 11.45
C ARG A 77 0.91 -4.17 10.88
N ILE A 78 0.79 -4.15 9.55
CA ILE A 78 -0.46 -3.89 8.83
C ILE A 78 -1.52 -4.91 9.25
N GLY A 79 -1.18 -6.20 9.25
CA GLY A 79 -2.10 -7.27 9.65
C GLY A 79 -2.62 -7.07 11.06
N ARG A 80 -1.73 -6.78 12.02
CA ARG A 80 -2.12 -6.49 13.41
C ARG A 80 -3.04 -5.28 13.53
N ALA A 81 -2.78 -4.22 12.77
CA ALA A 81 -3.59 -3.00 12.80
C ALA A 81 -4.98 -3.23 12.22
N ILE A 82 -5.09 -3.99 11.12
CA ILE A 82 -6.37 -4.39 10.54
C ILE A 82 -7.15 -5.31 11.51
N ASP A 83 -6.47 -6.26 12.16
CA ASP A 83 -7.11 -7.21 13.09
C ASP A 83 -7.64 -6.56 14.38
N VAL A 84 -7.27 -5.31 14.71
CA VAL A 84 -7.86 -4.58 15.85
C VAL A 84 -9.37 -4.47 15.70
N ASP A 85 -9.83 -4.17 14.48
CA ASP A 85 -11.25 -4.15 14.12
C ASP A 85 -11.40 -4.43 12.62
N TYR A 86 -11.31 -5.72 12.27
CA TYR A 86 -11.37 -6.17 10.88
C TYR A 86 -12.67 -5.74 10.18
N GLN A 87 -13.80 -5.78 10.90
CA GLN A 87 -15.09 -5.41 10.33
C GLN A 87 -15.20 -3.92 10.05
N ALA A 88 -14.65 -3.07 10.93
CA ALA A 88 -14.54 -1.64 10.66
C ALA A 88 -13.65 -1.38 9.43
N TRP A 89 -12.49 -2.03 9.34
CA TRP A 89 -11.60 -1.92 8.17
C TRP A 89 -12.29 -2.36 6.87
N ALA A 90 -12.91 -3.54 6.86
CA ALA A 90 -13.57 -4.08 5.67
C ALA A 90 -14.73 -3.18 5.21
N SER A 91 -15.53 -2.69 6.16
CA SER A 91 -16.61 -1.72 5.88
C SER A 91 -16.09 -0.40 5.35
N HIS A 92 -14.95 0.08 5.89
CA HIS A 92 -14.31 1.31 5.47
C HIS A 92 -13.77 1.21 4.05
N VAL A 93 -13.07 0.12 3.73
CA VAL A 93 -12.58 -0.19 2.37
C VAL A 93 -13.73 -0.21 1.37
N SER A 94 -14.83 -0.90 1.69
CA SER A 94 -16.00 -1.00 0.80
C SER A 94 -16.57 0.38 0.40
N ARG A 95 -16.54 1.35 1.33
CA ARG A 95 -17.07 2.70 1.10
C ARG A 95 -16.05 3.66 0.48
N HIS A 96 -14.76 3.51 0.80
CA HIS A 96 -13.76 4.54 0.56
C HIS A 96 -12.56 4.11 -0.29
N ILE A 97 -12.52 2.89 -0.83
CA ILE A 97 -11.33 2.39 -1.55
C ILE A 97 -10.87 3.30 -2.70
N VAL A 98 -11.79 3.92 -3.46
CA VAL A 98 -11.44 4.84 -4.55
C VAL A 98 -10.69 6.07 -4.01
N TYR A 99 -11.15 6.61 -2.87
CA TYR A 99 -10.51 7.72 -2.18
C TYR A 99 -9.14 7.31 -1.61
N ILE A 100 -9.06 6.16 -0.95
CA ILE A 100 -7.80 5.63 -0.38
C ILE A 100 -6.74 5.41 -1.47
N VAL A 101 -7.13 4.87 -2.62
CA VAL A 101 -6.21 4.71 -3.76
C VAL A 101 -5.74 6.08 -4.28
N ALA A 102 -6.62 7.08 -4.34
CA ALA A 102 -6.22 8.44 -4.71
C ALA A 102 -5.23 9.05 -3.69
N LEU A 103 -5.40 8.79 -2.40
CA LEU A 103 -4.43 9.17 -1.36
C LEU A 103 -3.06 8.51 -1.61
N ALA A 104 -3.04 7.19 -1.82
CA ALA A 104 -1.81 6.46 -2.11
C ALA A 104 -1.09 6.96 -3.38
N MET A 105 -1.84 7.33 -4.42
CA MET A 105 -1.27 7.94 -5.63
C MET A 105 -0.66 9.32 -5.35
N THR A 106 -1.32 10.13 -4.53
CA THR A 106 -0.83 11.44 -4.11
C THR A 106 0.47 11.31 -3.29
N GLU A 107 0.52 10.36 -2.36
CA GLU A 107 1.73 10.07 -1.59
C GLU A 107 2.88 9.61 -2.48
N ARG A 108 2.62 8.69 -3.41
CA ARG A 108 3.60 8.24 -4.40
C ARG A 108 4.26 9.42 -5.13
N ASP A 109 3.47 10.40 -5.55
CA ASP A 109 3.99 11.55 -6.28
C ASP A 109 4.79 12.50 -5.36
N LYS A 110 4.37 12.70 -4.11
CA LYS A 110 5.18 13.41 -3.10
C LYS A 110 6.56 12.76 -2.92
N HIS A 111 6.63 11.43 -2.84
CA HIS A 111 7.89 10.69 -2.72
C HIS A 111 8.80 10.84 -3.96
N LYS A 112 8.23 10.95 -5.17
CA LYS A 112 9.02 11.23 -6.39
C LYS A 112 9.62 12.63 -6.39
N ILE A 113 8.88 13.64 -5.91
CA ILE A 113 9.33 15.03 -5.87
C ILE A 113 10.51 15.17 -4.91
N ILE A 114 10.43 14.54 -3.73
CA ILE A 114 11.51 14.55 -2.74
C ILE A 114 12.76 13.89 -3.31
N LYS A 115 12.64 12.72 -3.95
CA LYS A 115 13.80 12.00 -4.53
C LYS A 115 14.51 12.81 -5.62
N LYS A 116 13.75 13.47 -6.50
CA LYS A 116 14.32 14.38 -7.53
C LYS A 116 14.98 15.62 -6.94
N SER A 117 14.50 16.10 -5.79
CA SER A 117 15.11 17.22 -5.09
C SER A 117 16.46 16.84 -4.47
N THR A 118 16.59 15.62 -3.93
CA THR A 118 17.83 15.15 -3.32
C THR A 118 18.92 14.86 -4.36
N GLU A 119 18.56 14.28 -5.52
CA GLU A 119 19.51 14.02 -6.62
C GLU A 119 20.11 15.30 -7.24
N LYS A 120 19.35 16.41 -7.29
CA LYS A 120 19.86 17.69 -7.78
C LYS A 120 20.92 18.30 -6.85
N THR A 121 20.82 18.08 -5.54
CA THR A 121 21.77 18.63 -4.58
C THR A 121 23.12 17.90 -4.62
N THR A 122 23.14 16.58 -4.82
CA THR A 122 24.40 15.82 -4.95
C THR A 122 25.12 16.05 -6.27
N ALA A 123 24.41 16.33 -7.37
CA ALA A 123 25.02 16.58 -8.68
C ALA A 123 25.75 17.94 -8.79
N THR A 124 25.57 18.86 -7.83
CA THR A 124 26.17 20.21 -7.89
C THR A 124 27.45 20.34 -7.04
N THR A 125 27.91 19.25 -6.39
CA THR A 125 29.04 19.31 -5.44
C THR A 125 30.33 18.66 -5.97
N GLU A 126 30.37 18.12 -7.20
CA GLU A 126 31.51 17.35 -7.73
C GLU A 126 32.29 18.00 -8.89
N GLU A 127 32.18 19.32 -9.10
CA GLU A 127 33.09 20.04 -10.00
C GLU A 127 33.49 21.41 -9.43
N ILE A 128 34.53 21.46 -8.59
CA ILE A 128 35.45 22.59 -8.58
C ILE A 128 36.88 22.06 -8.32
N PRO A 129 37.74 21.94 -9.34
CA PRO A 129 39.16 21.73 -9.13
C PRO A 129 39.83 23.06 -8.75
N PHE A 130 40.57 23.06 -7.66
CA PHE A 130 41.64 24.03 -7.39
C PHE A 130 42.91 23.25 -7.07
#